data_AF-A0A559IEE7-F1
#
_entry.id   AF-A0A559IEE7-F1
#
_cell.length_a   1.000
_cell.length_b   1.000
_cell.length_c   1.000
_cell.angle_alpha   90.00
_cell.angle_beta   90.00
_cell.angle_gamma   90.00
#
_symmetry.space_group_name_H-M   'P 1'
#
loop_
_entity.id
_entity.type
_entity.pdbx_description
1 polymer ?
#
loop_
_entity_poly.entity_id
_entity_poly.type
_entity_poly.pdbx_seq_one_letter_code
_entity_poly.pdbx_strand_id
1 'polypeptide(L)'
;MAKFTVGQLVKVREGLKGGTDIGDTYFSEQMEQFCGQEFTIEDVCDNNYHLQGQDWTFSEEMLEDAIPLVPSRVLEVGQIHRMEIYVERIILNDPATIMFYKTAIYNTTSGVFSEWSETKKVVAKANKSIGDQFTEQKGVDVVLLKAYRKEIERLLRKA
;
A
#
# COMPACT_ATOMS: atom_id res chain seq x y z
N MET A 1 -7.43 22.90 12.44
CA MET A 1 -7.61 22.65 10.99
C MET A 1 -8.00 21.20 10.89
N ALA A 2 -9.16 20.89 10.32
CA ALA A 2 -9.62 19.53 10.20
C ALA A 2 -8.69 18.73 9.28
N LYS A 3 -8.31 17.52 9.70
CA LYS A 3 -7.46 16.61 8.92
C LYS A 3 -8.18 16.02 7.72
N PHE A 4 -9.46 15.71 7.88
CA PHE A 4 -10.30 15.14 6.83
C PHE A 4 -11.27 16.18 6.29
N THR A 5 -11.76 15.95 5.06
CA THR A 5 -12.64 16.89 4.34
C THR A 5 -14.01 16.31 4.07
N VAL A 6 -15.05 17.16 3.99
CA VAL A 6 -16.40 16.73 3.61
C VAL A 6 -16.37 16.04 2.24
N GLY A 7 -17.04 14.89 2.13
CA GLY A 7 -17.05 14.03 0.96
C GLY A 7 -15.89 13.02 0.90
N GLN A 8 -14.94 13.06 1.84
CA GLN A 8 -13.86 12.07 1.92
C GLN A 8 -14.36 10.75 2.51
N LEU A 9 -13.90 9.63 1.93
CA LEU A 9 -14.10 8.30 2.50
C LEU A 9 -13.08 8.05 3.62
N VAL A 10 -13.58 7.65 4.78
CA VAL A 10 -12.79 7.34 5.99
C VAL A 10 -13.24 6.02 6.58
N LYS A 11 -12.37 5.39 7.37
CA LYS A 11 -12.65 4.15 8.07
C LYS A 11 -12.62 4.41 9.56
N VAL A 12 -13.58 3.87 10.31
CA VAL A 12 -13.52 3.88 11.78
C VAL A 12 -12.44 2.88 12.20
N ARG A 13 -11.47 3.33 13.00
CA ARG A 13 -10.30 2.54 13.39
C ARG A 13 -10.72 1.23 14.06
N GLU A 14 -9.99 0.16 13.75
CA GLU A 14 -10.20 -1.13 14.43
C GLU A 14 -9.68 -1.10 15.88
N GLY A 15 -10.35 -1.84 16.76
CA GLY A 15 -9.91 -2.01 18.15
C GLY A 15 -10.22 -0.85 19.10
N LEU A 16 -11.04 0.13 18.68
CA LEU A 16 -11.61 1.10 19.61
C LEU A 16 -12.54 0.38 20.60
N LYS A 17 -12.52 0.82 21.86
CA LYS A 17 -13.36 0.27 22.93
C LYS A 17 -14.42 1.27 23.33
N GLY A 18 -15.65 0.80 23.36
CA GLY A 18 -16.81 1.50 23.87
C GLY A 18 -16.65 1.89 25.33
N GLY A 19 -17.35 2.96 25.70
CA GLY A 19 -17.31 3.50 27.05
C GLY A 19 -16.03 4.27 27.38
N THR A 20 -15.26 4.70 26.38
CA THR A 20 -14.00 5.42 26.58
C THR A 20 -13.98 6.76 25.83
N ASP A 21 -13.36 7.76 26.43
CA ASP A 21 -13.08 9.03 25.76
C ASP A 21 -11.87 8.86 24.83
N ILE A 22 -12.03 9.22 23.55
CA ILE A 22 -10.99 9.11 22.53
C ILE A 22 -10.83 10.48 21.88
N GLY A 23 -9.73 11.15 22.19
CA GLY A 23 -9.57 12.57 21.85
C GLY A 23 -10.46 13.43 22.76
N ASP A 24 -11.32 14.23 22.16
CA ASP A 24 -12.31 15.10 22.82
C ASP A 24 -13.74 14.55 22.80
N THR A 25 -13.94 13.35 22.24
CA THR A 25 -15.26 12.75 22.01
C THR A 25 -15.41 11.43 22.75
N TYR A 26 -16.56 11.25 23.40
CA TYR A 26 -16.92 9.99 24.07
C TYR A 26 -17.34 8.93 23.04
N PHE A 27 -16.64 7.79 23.04
CA PHE A 27 -16.96 6.65 22.18
C PHE A 27 -17.97 5.73 22.88
N SER A 28 -19.24 5.84 22.51
CA SER A 28 -20.33 5.01 23.07
C SER A 28 -20.11 3.52 22.79
N GLU A 29 -20.57 2.65 23.70
CA GLU A 29 -20.57 1.18 23.48
C GLU A 29 -21.30 0.78 22.19
N GLN A 30 -22.32 1.52 21.79
CA GLN A 30 -23.05 1.27 20.55
C GLN A 30 -22.24 1.62 19.30
N MET A 31 -21.19 2.43 19.43
CA MET A 31 -20.33 2.81 18.29
C MET A 31 -19.30 1.73 17.96
N GLU A 32 -19.05 0.76 18.86
CA GLU A 32 -18.13 -0.35 18.59
C GLU A 32 -18.49 -1.13 17.32
N GLN A 33 -19.78 -1.21 16.99
CA GLN A 33 -20.25 -1.91 15.79
C GLN A 33 -19.73 -1.28 14.47
N PHE A 34 -19.31 -0.01 14.52
CA PHE A 34 -18.81 0.71 13.36
C PHE A 34 -17.30 0.52 13.14
N CYS A 35 -16.58 -0.02 14.12
CA CYS A 35 -15.15 -0.30 14.00
C CYS A 35 -14.86 -1.17 12.76
N GLY A 36 -13.93 -0.72 11.92
CA GLY A 36 -13.57 -1.40 10.69
C GLY A 36 -14.45 -1.05 9.47
N GLN A 37 -15.55 -0.32 9.65
CA GLN A 37 -16.45 0.08 8.57
C GLN A 37 -16.01 1.41 7.94
N GLU A 38 -16.30 1.55 6.64
CA GLU A 38 -16.01 2.74 5.85
C GLU A 38 -17.24 3.62 5.71
N PHE A 39 -17.06 4.94 5.87
CA PHE A 39 -18.11 5.94 5.72
C PHE A 39 -17.59 7.18 5.00
N THR A 40 -18.50 7.95 4.43
CA THR A 40 -18.18 9.26 3.86
C THR A 40 -18.40 10.34 4.91
N ILE A 41 -17.49 11.31 5.01
CA ILE A 41 -17.69 12.48 5.87
C ILE A 41 -18.80 13.35 5.28
N GLU A 42 -19.86 13.54 6.05
CA GLU A 42 -21.00 14.39 5.69
C GLU A 42 -20.80 15.83 6.13
N ASP A 43 -20.29 16.04 7.35
CA ASP A 43 -20.05 17.38 7.90
C ASP A 43 -18.86 17.39 8.87
N VAL A 44 -18.29 18.58 9.08
CA VAL A 44 -17.19 18.82 10.02
C VAL A 44 -17.51 20.03 10.91
N CYS A 45 -17.78 19.76 12.19
CA CYS A 45 -18.13 20.76 13.20
C CYS A 45 -17.12 20.71 14.36
N ASP A 46 -16.51 21.85 14.71
CA ASP A 46 -15.59 21.98 15.85
C ASP A 46 -14.44 20.95 15.93
N ASN A 47 -13.93 20.55 14.76
CA ASN A 47 -12.91 19.48 14.55
C ASN A 47 -13.41 18.05 14.77
N ASN A 48 -14.70 17.87 14.97
CA ASN A 48 -15.37 16.59 14.96
C ASN A 48 -16.06 16.32 13.62
N TYR A 49 -16.29 15.04 13.33
CA TYR A 49 -16.73 14.55 12.04
C TYR A 49 -18.09 13.86 12.18
N HIS A 50 -19.03 14.24 11.32
CA HIS A 50 -20.29 13.52 11.13
C HIS A 50 -20.17 12.62 9.90
N LEU A 51 -20.49 11.34 10.08
CA LEU A 51 -20.40 10.33 9.02
C LEU A 51 -21.77 10.12 8.39
N GLN A 52 -21.80 9.96 7.07
CA GLN A 52 -23.04 9.84 6.31
C GLN A 52 -23.91 8.68 6.82
N GLY A 53 -25.15 9.01 7.19
CA GLY A 53 -26.11 8.04 7.71
C GLY A 53 -25.85 7.58 9.14
N GLN A 54 -24.98 8.27 9.88
CA GLN A 54 -24.73 8.06 11.30
C GLN A 54 -25.11 9.30 12.11
N ASP A 55 -25.87 9.11 13.18
CA ASP A 55 -26.25 10.20 14.10
C ASP A 55 -25.14 10.54 15.11
N TRP A 56 -24.04 9.79 15.09
CA TRP A 56 -22.92 9.93 16.02
C TRP A 56 -21.85 10.89 15.49
N THR A 57 -21.16 11.53 16.43
CA THR A 57 -20.00 12.38 16.18
C THR A 57 -18.73 11.60 16.44
N PHE A 58 -17.72 11.77 15.58
CA PHE A 58 -16.43 11.07 15.68
C PHE A 58 -15.29 12.09 15.78
N SER A 59 -14.29 11.81 16.61
CA SER A 59 -13.06 12.59 16.66
C SER A 59 -12.08 12.13 15.58
N GLU A 60 -11.05 12.94 15.32
CA GLU A 60 -10.00 12.59 14.35
C GLU A 60 -9.30 11.27 14.70
N GLU A 61 -9.09 11.03 15.99
CA GLU A 61 -8.39 9.87 16.52
C GLU A 61 -9.16 8.56 16.36
N MET A 62 -10.47 8.63 16.14
CA MET A 62 -11.33 7.48 15.86
C MET A 62 -11.28 7.06 14.39
N LEU A 63 -10.77 7.93 13.51
CA LEU A 63 -10.81 7.75 12.07
C LEU A 63 -9.41 7.47 11.50
N GLU A 64 -9.40 6.74 10.40
CA GLU A 64 -8.24 6.56 9.53
C GLU A 64 -8.66 6.76 8.08
N ASP A 65 -7.70 7.12 7.20
CA ASP A 65 -7.99 7.20 5.78
C ASP A 65 -8.52 5.84 5.29
N ALA A 66 -9.71 5.83 4.69
CA ALA A 66 -10.15 4.67 3.93
C ALA A 66 -9.26 4.62 2.69
N ILE A 67 -8.19 3.83 2.76
CA ILE A 67 -7.40 3.51 1.58
C ILE A 67 -8.35 2.75 0.66
N PRO A 68 -8.80 3.31 -0.47
CA PRO A 68 -9.72 2.60 -1.34
C PRO A 68 -9.08 1.25 -1.66
N LEU A 69 -9.85 0.17 -1.48
CA LEU A 69 -9.46 -1.17 -1.88
C LEU A 69 -9.13 -1.12 -3.37
N VAL A 70 -7.86 -0.86 -3.69
CA VAL A 70 -7.38 -0.92 -5.06
C VAL A 70 -7.50 -2.39 -5.42
N PRO A 71 -8.25 -2.76 -6.48
CA PRO A 71 -8.32 -4.14 -6.93
C PRO A 71 -6.89 -4.64 -7.10
N SER A 72 -6.48 -5.53 -6.20
CA SER A 72 -5.11 -6.00 -6.10
C SER A 72 -5.06 -7.42 -6.60
N ARG A 73 -4.25 -7.66 -7.63
CA ARG A 73 -3.94 -9.01 -8.07
C ARG A 73 -2.51 -9.34 -7.71
N VAL A 74 -2.33 -10.46 -7.01
CA VAL A 74 -1.02 -11.03 -6.73
C VAL A 74 -0.69 -12.01 -7.85
N LEU A 75 0.43 -11.78 -8.53
CA LEU A 75 1.01 -12.72 -9.49
C LEU A 75 2.25 -13.36 -8.88
N GLU A 76 2.28 -14.69 -8.83
CA GLU A 76 3.49 -15.47 -8.56
C GLU A 76 4.18 -15.77 -9.89
N VAL A 77 5.41 -15.27 -10.06
CA VAL A 77 6.09 -15.27 -11.38
C VAL A 77 7.30 -16.21 -11.41
N GLY A 78 7.75 -16.70 -10.25
CA GLY A 78 8.86 -17.65 -10.16
C GLY A 78 10.21 -17.07 -10.58
N GLN A 79 11.17 -17.96 -10.88
CA GLN A 79 12.53 -17.56 -11.25
C GLN A 79 12.61 -17.11 -12.71
N ILE A 80 13.00 -15.86 -12.92
CA ILE A 80 13.21 -15.33 -14.28
C ILE A 80 14.70 -15.48 -14.61
N HIS A 81 15.00 -16.43 -15.50
CA HIS A 81 16.37 -16.87 -15.85
C HIS A 81 17.30 -15.74 -16.33
N ARG A 82 16.77 -14.63 -16.83
CA ARG A 82 17.59 -13.65 -17.57
C ARG A 82 18.57 -12.84 -16.72
N MET A 83 18.48 -12.82 -15.38
CA MET A 83 19.40 -12.05 -14.52
C MET A 83 19.54 -12.60 -13.09
N GLU A 84 19.26 -13.89 -12.86
CA GLU A 84 19.35 -14.47 -11.51
C GLU A 84 18.44 -13.73 -10.51
N ILE A 85 17.31 -13.24 -11.02
CA ILE A 85 16.26 -12.58 -10.25
C ILE A 85 15.15 -13.60 -10.02
N TYR A 86 14.84 -13.83 -8.75
CA TYR A 86 13.67 -14.57 -8.32
C TYR A 86 12.57 -13.58 -7.97
N VAL A 87 11.43 -13.62 -8.67
CA VAL A 87 10.28 -12.76 -8.37
C VAL A 87 9.35 -13.51 -7.44
N GLU A 88 9.25 -13.05 -6.18
CA GLU A 88 8.38 -13.67 -5.18
C GLU A 88 6.92 -13.39 -5.52
N ARG A 89 6.60 -12.12 -5.75
CA ARG A 89 5.24 -11.68 -6.06
C ARG A 89 5.22 -10.32 -6.72
N ILE A 90 4.20 -10.10 -7.55
CA ILE A 90 3.84 -8.79 -8.09
C ILE A 90 2.44 -8.43 -7.60
N ILE A 91 2.29 -7.24 -7.04
CA ILE A 91 1.02 -6.64 -6.63
C ILE A 91 0.64 -5.59 -7.68
N LEU A 92 -0.48 -5.79 -8.36
CA LEU A 92 -1.02 -4.90 -9.37
C LEU A 92 -2.14 -4.05 -8.76
N ASN A 93 -1.90 -2.76 -8.53
CA ASN A 93 -2.84 -1.83 -7.87
C ASN A 93 -2.89 -0.50 -8.62
N ASP A 94 -3.81 -0.27 -9.55
CA ASP A 94 -3.90 0.99 -10.30
C ASP A 94 -3.85 2.25 -9.39
N PRO A 95 -2.90 3.20 -9.61
CA PRO A 95 -1.97 3.33 -10.74
C PRO A 95 -0.57 2.72 -10.52
N ALA A 96 -0.37 2.00 -9.44
CA ALA A 96 0.88 1.37 -9.05
C ALA A 96 1.01 -0.12 -9.44
N THR A 97 2.24 -0.55 -9.63
CA THR A 97 2.63 -1.96 -9.64
C THR A 97 3.84 -2.11 -8.72
N ILE A 98 3.78 -3.08 -7.82
CA ILE A 98 4.81 -3.32 -6.81
C ILE A 98 5.35 -4.73 -7.02
N MET A 99 6.65 -4.88 -7.14
CA MET A 99 7.30 -6.19 -7.26
C MET A 99 8.25 -6.42 -6.09
N PHE A 100 8.17 -7.62 -5.55
CA PHE A 100 9.09 -8.15 -4.54
C PHE A 100 9.97 -9.20 -5.19
N TYR A 101 11.29 -9.03 -5.10
CA TYR A 101 12.24 -9.91 -5.77
C TYR A 101 13.50 -10.14 -4.93
N LYS A 102 14.21 -11.23 -5.23
CA LYS A 102 15.49 -11.61 -4.65
C LYS A 102 16.53 -11.77 -5.76
N THR A 103 17.79 -11.66 -5.41
CA THR A 103 18.93 -11.90 -6.32
C THR A 103 19.80 -13.02 -5.80
N ALA A 104 20.34 -13.85 -6.70
CA ALA A 104 21.30 -14.88 -6.31
C ALA A 104 22.57 -14.26 -5.72
N ILE A 105 23.09 -14.89 -4.67
CA ILE A 105 24.39 -14.60 -4.07
C ILE A 105 25.28 -15.81 -4.32
N TYR A 106 26.44 -15.55 -4.92
CA TYR A 106 27.43 -16.57 -5.23
C TYR A 106 28.61 -16.49 -4.27
N ASN A 107 29.18 -17.64 -3.96
CA ASN A 107 30.46 -17.70 -3.27
C ASN A 107 31.54 -17.09 -4.18
N THR A 108 32.25 -16.08 -3.67
CA THR A 108 33.25 -15.32 -4.44
C THR A 108 34.43 -16.15 -4.90
N THR A 109 34.72 -17.27 -4.24
CA THR A 109 35.88 -18.13 -4.53
C THR A 109 35.50 -19.27 -5.47
N SER A 110 34.36 -19.93 -5.26
CA SER A 110 33.95 -21.09 -6.06
C SER A 110 33.02 -20.75 -7.23
N GLY A 111 32.42 -19.55 -7.25
CA GLY A 111 31.41 -19.17 -8.24
C GLY A 111 30.10 -19.97 -8.12
N VAL A 112 29.95 -20.80 -7.08
CA VAL A 112 28.76 -21.61 -6.86
C VAL A 112 27.69 -20.78 -6.15
N PHE A 113 26.43 -20.98 -6.54
CA PHE A 113 25.28 -20.40 -5.85
C PHE A 113 25.35 -20.72 -4.36
N SER A 114 25.23 -19.70 -3.52
CA SER A 114 25.24 -19.84 -2.08
C SER A 114 23.81 -19.75 -1.55
N GLU A 115 23.17 -18.61 -1.78
CA GLU A 115 21.83 -18.32 -1.24
C GLU A 115 21.13 -17.20 -2.02
N TRP A 116 19.87 -16.97 -1.71
CA TRP A 116 19.12 -15.82 -2.19
C TRP A 116 19.30 -14.64 -1.24
N SER A 117 19.40 -13.42 -1.77
CA SER A 117 19.40 -12.20 -0.96
C SER A 117 18.10 -12.01 -0.17
N GLU A 118 18.12 -11.05 0.76
CA GLU A 118 16.89 -10.48 1.31
C GLU A 118 15.94 -9.97 0.21
N THR A 119 14.65 -9.95 0.51
CA THR A 119 13.61 -9.47 -0.40
C THR A 119 13.77 -7.96 -0.64
N LYS A 120 13.88 -7.60 -1.91
CA LYS A 120 13.93 -6.22 -2.39
C LYS A 120 12.57 -5.82 -2.96
N LYS A 121 12.26 -4.53 -2.91
CA LYS A 121 11.03 -3.94 -3.46
C LYS A 121 11.33 -2.93 -4.55
N VAL A 122 10.56 -2.98 -5.64
CA VAL A 122 10.49 -1.93 -6.67
C VAL A 122 9.05 -1.56 -6.96
N VAL A 123 8.83 -0.30 -7.33
CA VAL A 123 7.50 0.27 -7.61
C VAL A 123 7.51 0.97 -8.95
N ALA A 124 6.51 0.68 -9.78
CA ALA A 124 6.12 1.45 -10.96
C ALA A 124 4.80 2.17 -10.66
N LYS A 125 4.66 3.42 -11.11
CA LYS A 125 3.40 4.18 -11.01
C LYS A 125 3.14 4.81 -12.37
N ALA A 126 1.92 4.63 -12.90
CA ALA A 126 1.44 5.35 -14.06
C ALA A 126 1.04 6.77 -13.65
N ASN A 127 1.45 7.79 -14.41
CA ASN A 127 1.06 9.16 -14.14
C ASN A 127 -0.19 9.53 -14.94
N LYS A 128 -1.36 9.27 -14.37
CA LYS A 128 -2.64 9.54 -15.03
C LYS A 128 -2.87 11.02 -15.34
N SER A 129 -2.24 11.95 -14.61
CA SER A 129 -2.44 13.39 -14.82
C SER A 129 -1.85 13.89 -16.15
N ILE A 130 -0.91 13.14 -16.74
CA ILE A 130 -0.32 13.44 -18.05
C ILE A 130 -0.82 12.49 -19.15
N GLY A 131 -1.84 11.67 -18.85
CA GLY A 131 -2.46 10.76 -19.80
C GLY A 131 -1.87 9.35 -19.87
N ASP A 132 -1.00 8.95 -18.93
CA ASP A 132 -0.52 7.57 -18.89
C ASP A 132 -1.68 6.58 -18.65
N GLN A 133 -1.75 5.55 -19.48
CA GLN A 133 -2.68 4.45 -19.27
C GLN A 133 -2.04 3.36 -18.42
N PHE A 134 -2.68 3.02 -17.31
CA PHE A 134 -2.34 1.83 -16.53
C PHE A 134 -2.81 0.58 -17.27
N THR A 135 -1.87 -0.34 -17.52
CA THR A 135 -2.18 -1.69 -17.98
C THR A 135 -1.31 -2.66 -17.20
N GLU A 136 -1.86 -3.80 -16.78
CA GLU A 136 -1.14 -4.78 -15.96
C GLU A 136 0.21 -5.20 -16.59
N GLN A 137 0.21 -5.49 -17.89
CA GLN A 137 1.43 -5.90 -18.62
C GLN A 137 2.52 -4.83 -18.56
N LYS A 138 2.19 -3.57 -18.90
CA LYS A 138 3.15 -2.46 -18.77
C LYS A 138 3.64 -2.29 -17.33
N GLY A 139 2.75 -2.46 -16.35
CA GLY A 139 3.10 -2.43 -14.93
C GLY A 139 4.18 -3.45 -14.59
N VAL A 140 3.97 -4.71 -14.98
CA VAL A 140 4.91 -5.83 -14.82
C VAL A 140 6.24 -5.56 -15.53
N ASP A 141 6.20 -5.13 -16.78
CA ASP A 141 7.40 -4.86 -17.58
C ASP A 141 8.25 -3.74 -16.96
N VAL A 142 7.61 -2.66 -16.49
CA VAL A 142 8.32 -1.53 -15.88
C VAL A 142 8.94 -1.93 -14.54
N VAL A 143 8.26 -2.70 -13.68
CA VAL A 143 8.87 -3.16 -12.42
C VAL A 143 10.04 -4.11 -12.66
N LEU A 144 9.95 -5.00 -13.66
CA LEU A 144 11.05 -5.88 -14.07
C LEU A 144 12.25 -5.08 -14.56
N LEU A 145 12.04 -4.12 -15.48
CA LEU A 145 13.10 -3.25 -15.99
C LEU A 145 13.76 -2.43 -14.87
N LYS A 146 12.96 -1.93 -13.90
CA LYS A 146 13.50 -1.22 -12.74
C LYS A 146 14.36 -2.12 -11.86
N ALA A 147 13.96 -3.36 -11.62
CA ALA A 147 14.76 -4.33 -10.87
C ALA A 147 16.08 -4.63 -11.60
N TYR A 148 16.03 -4.94 -12.90
CA TYR A 148 17.22 -5.17 -13.72
C TYR A 148 18.19 -4.00 -13.69
N ARG A 149 17.69 -2.78 -13.93
CA ARG A 149 18.51 -1.57 -13.88
C ARG A 149 19.20 -1.41 -12.53
N LYS A 150 18.47 -1.60 -11.42
CA LYS A 150 19.00 -1.46 -10.06
C LYS A 150 20.12 -2.46 -9.79
N GLU A 151 20.00 -3.70 -10.27
CA GLU A 151 21.02 -4.72 -10.06
C GLU A 151 22.23 -4.54 -10.99
N ILE A 152 22.03 -4.12 -12.24
CA ILE A 152 23.13 -3.77 -13.15
C ILE A 152 23.94 -2.61 -12.55
N GLU A 153 23.27 -1.53 -12.13
CA GLU A 153 23.94 -0.38 -11.50
C GLU A 153 24.71 -0.79 -10.22
N ARG A 154 24.16 -1.71 -9.41
CA ARG A 154 24.84 -2.23 -8.22
C ARG A 154 26.11 -3.01 -8.59
N LEU A 155 26.06 -3.85 -9.62
CA LEU A 155 27.22 -4.62 -10.07
C LEU A 155 28.30 -3.71 -10.66
N LEU A 156 27.91 -2.73 -11.48
CA LEU A 156 28.83 -1.76 -12.07
C LEU A 156 29.54 -0.89 -11.02
N ARG A 157 28.91 -0.59 -9.88
CA ARG A 157 29.56 0.16 -8.78
C ARG A 157 30.55 -0.67 -7.96
N LYS A 158 30.51 -2.00 -8.06
CA LYS A 158 31.42 -2.91 -7.36
C LYS A 158 32.64 -3.30 -8.19
N ALA A 159 32.60 -3.07 -9.50
CA ALA A 159 33.71 -3.26 -10.44
C ALA A 159 34.60 -2.01 -10.47
#